data_AF-A0A7C6KWJ0-F1
#
_entry.id   AF-A0A7C6KWJ0-F1
#
_cell.length_a   1.000
_cell.length_b   1.000
_cell.length_c   1.000
_cell.angle_alpha   90.00
_cell.angle_beta   90.00
_cell.angle_gamma   90.00
#
_symmetry.space_group_name_H-M   'P 1'
#
loop_
_entity.id
_entity.type
_entity.pdbx_description
1 polymer ?
#
loop_
_entity_poly.entity_id
_entity_poly.type
_entity_poly.pdbx_seq_one_letter_code
_entity_poly.pdbx_strand_id
1 'polypeptide(L)'
;MMGKEKDKFVVLVIKYRTKEVDCKLMKRKTISSLLCLCMLLTLLPTTALASTNEAVFGSFLVRSAADVSVEAVAEYKNNVLYIKGDCTISMSDYGEMTTTDKIEVISGADIVLDGVNIDFGEEDSYTGCAFRITSDAGPVNITLADGSTNILKSSTGYSVSKFAGLQKDNEAMLTINGSFESYL
;
A
#
# COMPACT_ATOMS: atom_id res chain seq x y z
N MET A 1 54.24 -48.20 48.87
CA MET A 1 52.94 -47.50 48.72
C MET A 1 52.87 -46.91 47.33
N MET A 2 52.37 -47.65 46.33
CA MET A 2 52.31 -47.17 44.93
C MET A 2 51.19 -47.86 44.16
N GLY A 3 49.97 -47.88 44.71
CA GLY A 3 48.84 -48.63 44.15
C GLY A 3 47.47 -47.94 44.18
N LYS A 4 47.33 -46.76 44.80
CA LYS A 4 46.02 -46.09 44.95
C LYS A 4 45.81 -44.87 44.02
N GLU A 5 46.83 -44.45 43.28
CA GLU A 5 46.78 -43.24 42.47
C GLU A 5 46.41 -43.53 40.99
N LYS A 6 46.78 -44.71 40.49
CA LYS A 6 46.46 -45.14 39.11
C LYS A 6 44.96 -45.41 38.92
N ASP A 7 44.28 -45.96 39.93
CA ASP A 7 42.85 -46.25 39.83
C ASP A 7 41.98 -44.99 39.79
N LYS A 8 42.39 -43.91 40.46
CA LYS A 8 41.66 -42.63 40.40
C LYS A 8 41.75 -42.00 39.02
N PHE A 9 42.90 -42.10 38.35
CA PHE A 9 43.08 -41.57 36.99
C PHE A 9 42.26 -42.37 35.96
N VAL A 10 42.21 -43.70 36.08
CA VAL A 10 41.39 -44.54 35.19
C VAL A 10 39.90 -44.25 35.37
N VAL A 11 39.43 -44.08 36.61
CA VAL A 11 38.03 -43.70 36.88
C VAL A 11 37.72 -42.29 36.39
N LEU A 12 38.65 -41.33 36.51
CA LEU A 12 38.45 -39.96 36.00
C LEU A 12 38.38 -39.92 34.47
N VAL A 13 39.25 -40.68 33.79
CA VAL A 13 39.29 -40.75 32.31
C VAL A 13 38.04 -41.41 31.75
N ILE A 14 37.51 -42.44 32.41
CA ILE A 14 36.23 -43.08 32.01
C ILE A 14 35.05 -42.11 32.21
N LYS A 15 35.05 -41.33 33.31
CA LYS A 15 33.97 -40.38 33.63
C LYS A 15 33.99 -39.12 32.74
N TYR A 16 35.16 -38.69 32.27
CA TYR A 16 35.29 -37.58 31.31
C TYR A 16 34.94 -38.01 29.88
N ARG A 17 35.29 -39.23 29.47
CA ARG A 17 34.84 -39.77 28.16
C ARG A 17 33.33 -39.95 28.05
N THR A 18 32.59 -39.98 29.16
CA THR A 18 31.12 -40.03 29.13
C THR A 18 30.46 -38.64 29.06
N LYS A 19 31.19 -37.55 29.28
CA LYS A 19 30.66 -36.17 29.20
C LYS A 19 30.85 -35.49 27.84
N GLU A 20 31.77 -35.96 27.00
CA GLU A 20 32.01 -35.39 25.66
C GLU A 20 31.07 -35.93 24.57
N VAL A 21 30.08 -36.73 24.93
CA VAL A 21 28.99 -37.14 24.02
C VAL A 21 27.64 -36.67 24.55
N ASP A 22 27.59 -35.46 25.11
CA ASP A 22 26.35 -34.68 25.16
C ASP A 22 26.31 -33.61 24.05
N CYS A 23 27.03 -33.85 22.96
CA CYS A 23 26.47 -33.54 21.65
C CYS A 23 25.35 -34.57 21.41
N LYS A 24 24.26 -34.39 22.17
CA LYS A 24 23.07 -35.23 22.16
C LYS A 24 22.63 -35.33 20.72
N LEU A 25 23.02 -36.46 20.12
CA LEU A 25 22.78 -36.86 18.74
C LEU A 25 21.45 -36.26 18.28
N MET A 26 21.50 -35.14 17.55
CA MET A 26 20.32 -34.62 16.87
C MET A 26 19.89 -35.79 16.00
N LYS A 27 18.84 -36.50 16.43
CA LYS A 27 18.40 -37.75 15.79
C LYS A 27 18.28 -37.41 14.31
N ARG A 28 18.78 -38.24 13.39
CA ARG A 28 18.74 -37.94 11.94
C ARG A 28 17.35 -37.44 11.45
N LYS A 29 16.29 -37.86 12.15
CA LYS A 29 14.91 -37.37 12.03
C LYS A 29 14.71 -35.86 12.31
N THR A 30 15.35 -35.28 13.32
CA THR A 30 15.27 -33.84 13.64
C THR A 30 16.01 -32.98 12.63
N ILE A 31 17.14 -33.45 12.09
CA ILE A 31 17.86 -32.77 11.01
C ILE A 31 17.01 -32.79 9.74
N SER A 32 16.46 -33.96 9.39
CA SER A 32 15.58 -34.10 8.23
C SER A 32 14.30 -33.25 8.35
N SER A 33 13.70 -33.18 9.54
CA SER A 33 12.53 -32.33 9.80
C SER A 33 12.87 -30.84 9.69
N LEU A 34 14.05 -30.42 10.15
CA LEU A 34 14.49 -29.04 10.05
C LEU A 34 14.75 -28.63 8.60
N LEU A 35 15.39 -29.51 7.82
CA LEU A 35 15.60 -29.29 6.38
C LEU A 35 14.28 -29.23 5.60
N CYS A 36 13.34 -30.14 5.89
CA CYS A 36 12.00 -30.07 5.30
C CYS A 36 11.30 -28.75 5.65
N LEU A 37 11.41 -28.28 6.89
CA LEU A 37 10.83 -27.01 7.31
C LEU A 37 11.48 -25.82 6.61
N CYS A 38 12.81 -25.82 6.45
CA CYS A 38 13.51 -24.78 5.69
C CYS A 38 13.09 -24.75 4.22
N MET A 39 12.94 -25.93 3.58
CA MET A 39 12.45 -26.00 2.19
C MET A 39 11.00 -25.51 2.06
N LEU A 40 10.15 -25.83 3.03
CA LEU A 40 8.76 -25.32 3.08
C LEU A 40 8.72 -23.79 3.25
N LEU A 41 9.62 -23.22 4.05
CA LEU A 41 9.73 -21.77 4.23
C LEU A 41 10.23 -21.06 2.96
N THR A 42 11.09 -21.69 2.15
CA THR A 42 11.51 -21.14 0.84
C THR A 42 10.46 -21.27 -0.25
N LEU A 43 9.46 -22.14 -0.05
CA LEU A 43 8.34 -22.34 -0.98
C LEU A 43 7.13 -21.47 -0.64
N LEU A 44 7.14 -20.78 0.50
CA LEU A 44 6.17 -19.71 0.73
C LEU A 44 6.41 -18.63 -0.33
N PRO A 45 5.40 -18.27 -1.14
CA PRO A 45 5.51 -17.10 -1.98
C PRO A 45 5.93 -15.96 -1.06
N THR A 46 7.03 -15.28 -1.39
CA THR A 46 7.38 -14.04 -0.70
C THR A 46 6.35 -13.02 -1.15
N THR A 47 5.17 -13.03 -0.55
CA THR A 47 4.20 -11.96 -0.69
C THR A 47 4.82 -10.77 0.02
N ALA A 48 5.64 -10.02 -0.71
CA ALA A 48 6.05 -8.70 -0.31
C ALA A 48 4.78 -7.85 -0.25
N LEU A 49 4.19 -7.76 0.94
CA LEU A 49 3.24 -6.71 1.25
C LEU A 49 4.02 -5.41 1.12
N ALA A 50 3.77 -4.67 0.03
CA ALA A 50 4.21 -3.29 -0.07
C ALA A 50 3.56 -2.55 1.11
N SER A 51 4.36 -2.19 2.10
CA SER A 51 3.90 -1.32 3.19
C SER A 51 3.53 0.01 2.57
N THR A 52 2.28 0.43 2.66
CA THR A 52 1.84 1.76 2.22
C THR A 52 1.46 2.58 3.44
N ASN A 53 1.81 3.86 3.46
CA ASN A 53 1.27 4.78 4.46
C ASN A 53 -0.11 5.23 3.99
N GLU A 54 -1.09 5.24 4.90
CA GLU A 54 -2.46 5.62 4.56
C GLU A 54 -3.10 6.53 5.61
N ALA A 55 -3.96 7.44 5.15
CA ALA A 55 -4.72 8.34 6.01
C ALA A 55 -6.08 8.71 5.38
N VAL A 56 -7.07 8.96 6.23
CA VAL A 56 -8.43 9.35 5.83
C VAL A 56 -8.55 10.88 5.77
N PHE A 57 -9.08 11.38 4.66
CA PHE A 57 -9.32 12.78 4.37
C PHE A 57 -10.77 12.98 3.93
N GLY A 58 -11.65 13.35 4.88
CA GLY A 58 -13.08 13.42 4.60
C GLY A 58 -13.60 12.06 4.13
N SER A 59 -14.23 12.03 2.95
CA SER A 59 -14.73 10.79 2.32
C SER A 59 -13.66 9.96 1.58
N PHE A 60 -12.41 10.40 1.54
CA PHE A 60 -11.35 9.74 0.79
C PHE A 60 -10.35 9.03 1.71
N LEU A 61 -9.84 7.89 1.28
CA LEU A 61 -8.65 7.24 1.83
C LEU A 61 -7.51 7.41 0.84
N VAL A 62 -6.41 8.00 1.30
CA VAL A 62 -5.23 8.24 0.46
C VAL A 62 -4.11 7.35 0.96
N ARG A 63 -3.47 6.64 0.02
CA ARG A 63 -2.29 5.80 0.27
C ARG A 63 -1.10 6.35 -0.50
N SER A 64 0.06 6.28 0.12
CA SER A 64 1.34 6.70 -0.45
C SER A 64 2.38 5.60 -0.24
N ALA A 65 3.54 5.74 -0.90
CA ALA A 65 4.66 4.82 -0.74
C ALA A 65 5.12 4.70 0.72
N ALA A 66 5.74 3.57 1.07
CA ALA A 66 6.16 3.23 2.45
C ALA A 66 7.01 4.33 3.13
N ASP A 67 7.84 5.01 2.35
CA ASP A 67 8.82 6.00 2.77
C ASP A 67 8.32 7.45 2.63
N VAL A 68 7.09 7.63 2.15
CA VAL A 68 6.46 8.93 1.95
C VAL A 68 5.33 9.10 2.96
N SER A 69 5.32 10.21 3.70
CA SER A 69 4.19 10.53 4.59
C SER A 69 3.00 11.00 3.75
N VAL A 70 1.79 10.60 4.16
CA VAL A 70 0.57 10.90 3.39
C VAL A 70 0.30 12.40 3.35
N GLU A 71 0.68 13.14 4.39
CA GLU A 71 0.56 14.59 4.49
C GLU A 71 1.52 15.33 3.52
N ALA A 72 2.58 14.67 3.05
CA ALA A 72 3.46 15.20 2.01
C ALA A 72 2.77 15.21 0.64
N VAL A 73 1.93 14.20 0.36
CA VAL A 73 1.26 14.03 -0.95
C VAL A 73 -0.19 14.52 -0.97
N ALA A 74 -0.82 14.70 0.19
CA ALA A 74 -2.21 15.12 0.28
C ALA A 74 -2.45 16.17 1.37
N GLU A 75 -3.48 16.99 1.19
CA GLU A 75 -4.03 17.91 2.19
C GLU A 75 -5.55 17.98 2.00
N TYR A 76 -6.30 18.14 3.08
CA TYR A 76 -7.75 18.28 3.00
C TYR A 76 -8.21 19.55 3.70
N LYS A 77 -8.95 20.39 2.97
CA LYS A 77 -9.56 21.62 3.51
C LYS A 77 -10.76 22.02 2.68
N ASN A 78 -11.77 22.60 3.33
CA ASN A 78 -12.95 23.17 2.68
C ASN A 78 -13.63 22.20 1.68
N ASN A 79 -13.79 20.92 2.06
CA ASN A 79 -14.41 19.90 1.19
C ASN A 79 -13.64 19.63 -0.11
N VAL A 80 -12.33 19.86 -0.09
CA VAL A 80 -11.42 19.60 -1.21
C VAL A 80 -10.21 18.82 -0.72
N LEU A 81 -9.96 17.68 -1.37
CA LEU A 81 -8.73 16.92 -1.28
C LEU A 81 -7.72 17.47 -2.30
N TYR A 82 -6.65 18.07 -1.81
CA TYR A 82 -5.54 18.58 -2.62
C TYR A 82 -4.46 17.53 -2.77
N ILE A 83 -4.09 17.20 -4.00
CA ILE A 83 -3.03 16.24 -4.33
C ILE A 83 -1.75 16.98 -4.74
N LYS A 84 -0.66 16.66 -4.05
CA LYS A 84 0.67 17.28 -4.15
C LYS A 84 1.73 16.32 -4.70
N GLY A 85 1.44 15.01 -4.80
CA GLY A 85 2.35 13.99 -5.30
C GLY A 85 1.66 12.65 -5.49
N ASP A 86 2.46 11.63 -5.75
CA ASP A 86 1.98 10.30 -6.16
C ASP A 86 1.20 9.61 -5.04
N CYS A 87 0.04 9.04 -5.39
CA CYS A 87 -0.84 8.40 -4.43
C CYS A 87 -1.89 7.47 -5.05
N THR A 88 -2.43 6.58 -4.23
CA THR A 88 -3.69 5.88 -4.50
C THR A 88 -4.81 6.56 -3.73
N ILE A 89 -5.95 6.80 -4.38
CA ILE A 89 -7.14 7.38 -3.79
C ILE A 89 -8.28 6.38 -3.91
N SER A 90 -8.92 6.08 -2.80
CA SER A 90 -10.18 5.33 -2.74
C SER A 90 -11.21 6.07 -1.90
N MET A 91 -12.46 5.59 -1.88
CA MET A 91 -13.38 5.99 -0.82
C MET A 91 -12.87 5.47 0.53
N SER A 92 -13.11 6.21 1.60
CA SER A 92 -12.75 5.81 2.96
C SER A 92 -13.55 4.61 3.47
N ASP A 93 -14.75 4.41 2.92
CA ASP A 93 -15.53 3.19 3.04
C ASP A 93 -15.88 2.70 1.64
N TYR A 94 -15.35 1.53 1.26
CA TYR A 94 -15.35 1.06 -0.11
C TYR A 94 -16.74 0.51 -0.49
N GLY A 95 -17.31 1.01 -1.59
CA GLY A 95 -18.53 0.46 -2.20
C GLY A 95 -19.87 1.03 -1.69
N GLU A 96 -19.89 1.88 -0.67
CA GLU A 96 -21.16 2.36 -0.05
C GLU A 96 -21.30 3.89 -0.01
N MET A 97 -20.23 4.67 -0.15
CA MET A 97 -20.30 6.14 -0.04
C MET A 97 -20.18 6.87 -1.38
N THR A 98 -21.10 7.81 -1.61
CA THR A 98 -20.97 8.91 -2.58
C THR A 98 -20.63 10.18 -1.79
N THR A 99 -19.79 11.05 -2.33
CA THR A 99 -19.47 12.35 -1.70
C THR A 99 -19.72 13.54 -2.60
N THR A 100 -19.95 14.70 -1.99
CA THR A 100 -19.95 16.03 -2.64
C THR A 100 -18.61 16.76 -2.45
N ASP A 101 -17.60 16.12 -1.86
CA ASP A 101 -16.24 16.66 -1.79
C ASP A 101 -15.56 16.58 -3.17
N LYS A 102 -14.58 17.46 -3.43
CA LYS A 102 -13.82 17.50 -4.69
C LYS A 102 -12.39 17.00 -4.53
N ILE A 103 -11.77 16.65 -5.64
CA ILE A 103 -10.33 16.42 -5.74
C ILE A 103 -9.70 17.50 -6.61
N GLU A 104 -8.64 18.14 -6.11
CA GLU A 104 -7.85 19.13 -6.85
C GLU A 104 -6.36 18.73 -6.88
N VAL A 105 -5.83 18.47 -8.06
CA VAL A 105 -4.41 18.14 -8.26
C VAL A 105 -3.63 19.42 -8.53
N ILE A 106 -2.69 19.76 -7.65
CA ILE A 106 -1.95 21.03 -7.67
C ILE A 106 -0.46 20.89 -8.04
N SER A 107 0.01 19.65 -8.20
CA SER A 107 1.37 19.32 -8.64
C SER A 107 1.32 18.15 -9.63
N GLY A 108 2.41 17.92 -10.37
CA GLY A 108 2.52 16.70 -11.17
C GLY A 108 2.49 15.45 -10.28
N ALA A 109 1.76 14.41 -10.69
CA ALA A 109 1.54 13.22 -9.88
C ALA A 109 1.11 12.00 -10.72
N ASP A 110 1.52 10.83 -10.26
CA ASP A 110 0.96 9.53 -10.64
C ASP A 110 -0.12 9.12 -9.63
N ILE A 111 -1.36 9.09 -10.10
CA ILE A 111 -2.55 8.88 -9.26
C ILE A 111 -3.23 7.58 -9.66
N VAL A 112 -3.48 6.70 -8.69
CA VAL A 112 -4.36 5.54 -8.87
C VAL A 112 -5.74 5.86 -8.30
N LEU A 113 -6.78 5.72 -9.10
CA LEU A 113 -8.17 5.82 -8.65
C LEU A 113 -8.74 4.42 -8.44
N ASP A 114 -9.05 4.12 -7.19
CA ASP A 114 -9.51 2.82 -6.72
C ASP A 114 -10.88 2.94 -6.07
N GLY A 115 -11.92 3.01 -6.90
CA GLY A 115 -13.31 3.04 -6.45
C GLY A 115 -13.78 4.41 -5.95
N VAL A 116 -13.23 5.52 -6.46
CA VAL A 116 -13.63 6.89 -6.10
C VAL A 116 -15.04 7.19 -6.63
N ASN A 117 -15.91 7.72 -5.78
CA ASN A 117 -17.29 8.06 -6.13
C ASN A 117 -17.69 9.46 -5.65
N ILE A 118 -17.60 10.42 -6.57
CA ILE A 118 -17.95 11.82 -6.36
C ILE A 118 -19.21 12.13 -7.16
N ASP A 119 -20.27 12.54 -6.46
CA ASP A 119 -21.45 13.18 -7.03
C ASP A 119 -21.55 14.60 -6.50
N PHE A 120 -20.87 15.52 -7.18
CA PHE A 120 -20.94 16.95 -6.92
C PHE A 120 -22.27 17.57 -7.40
N GLY A 121 -23.25 16.75 -7.81
CA GLY A 121 -24.42 17.13 -8.57
C GLY A 121 -25.67 17.56 -7.79
N GLU A 122 -25.58 17.95 -6.52
CA GLU A 122 -26.76 18.47 -5.81
C GLU A 122 -27.19 19.86 -6.32
N GLU A 123 -28.50 19.96 -6.54
CA GLU A 123 -29.23 21.17 -6.93
C GLU A 123 -29.16 22.20 -5.80
N ASP A 124 -28.15 23.07 -5.82
CA ASP A 124 -28.28 24.51 -5.62
C ASP A 124 -26.92 25.12 -5.26
N SER A 125 -26.53 26.11 -6.05
CA SER A 125 -25.51 27.14 -5.79
C SER A 125 -24.02 26.86 -6.00
N TYR A 126 -23.52 25.61 -6.06
CA TYR A 126 -22.08 25.38 -6.25
C TYR A 126 -21.72 24.83 -7.63
N THR A 127 -21.03 25.66 -8.43
CA THR A 127 -20.39 25.26 -9.68
C THR A 127 -19.03 24.66 -9.40
N GLY A 128 -18.74 23.47 -9.93
CA GLY A 128 -17.42 22.88 -9.70
C GLY A 128 -17.21 21.59 -10.46
N CYS A 129 -15.94 21.28 -10.67
CA CYS A 129 -15.49 20.01 -11.21
C CYS A 129 -15.20 19.03 -10.07
N ALA A 130 -15.66 17.78 -10.21
CA ALA A 130 -15.40 16.72 -9.24
C ALA A 130 -13.89 16.42 -9.11
N PHE A 131 -13.19 16.39 -10.24
CA PHE A 131 -11.75 16.17 -10.30
C PHE A 131 -11.08 17.23 -11.19
N ARG A 132 -10.37 18.16 -10.57
CA ARG A 132 -9.71 19.26 -11.29
C ARG A 132 -8.20 19.12 -11.20
N ILE A 133 -7.52 19.22 -12.33
CA ILE A 133 -6.07 19.38 -12.39
C ILE A 133 -5.81 20.86 -12.69
N THR A 134 -5.24 21.56 -11.72
CA THR A 134 -5.10 23.02 -11.77
C THR A 134 -4.08 23.47 -12.81
N SER A 135 -4.05 24.78 -13.07
CA SER A 135 -3.12 25.39 -14.02
C SER A 135 -1.65 25.23 -13.63
N ASP A 136 -1.38 25.04 -12.35
CA ASP A 136 -0.02 24.95 -11.79
C ASP A 136 0.49 23.52 -11.75
N ALA A 137 -0.40 22.53 -11.91
CA ALA A 137 -0.03 21.12 -11.94
C ALA A 137 0.74 20.76 -13.21
N GLY A 138 1.84 20.03 -13.04
CA GLY A 138 2.62 19.45 -14.14
C GLY A 138 1.89 18.32 -14.89
N PRO A 139 2.65 17.41 -15.51
CA PRO A 139 2.09 16.17 -16.07
C PRO A 139 1.40 15.34 -15.00
N VAL A 140 0.26 14.75 -15.33
CA VAL A 140 -0.52 13.88 -14.43
C VAL A 140 -0.85 12.58 -15.14
N ASN A 141 -0.59 11.46 -14.49
CA ASN A 141 -1.04 10.15 -14.96
C ASN A 141 -2.11 9.63 -14.01
N ILE A 142 -3.23 9.19 -14.57
CA ILE A 142 -4.33 8.56 -13.83
C ILE A 142 -4.37 7.09 -14.24
N THR A 143 -4.27 6.20 -13.27
CA THR A 143 -4.48 4.77 -13.45
C THR A 143 -5.77 4.36 -12.77
N LEU A 144 -6.67 3.72 -13.51
CA LEU A 144 -7.90 3.14 -12.95
C LEU A 144 -7.56 1.74 -12.42
N ALA A 145 -7.73 1.52 -11.11
CA ALA A 145 -7.43 0.25 -10.47
C ALA A 145 -8.29 -0.88 -11.03
N ASP A 146 -7.74 -2.10 -11.10
CA ASP A 146 -8.40 -3.24 -11.68
C ASP A 146 -9.67 -3.60 -10.90
N GLY A 147 -10.73 -3.97 -11.62
CA GLY A 147 -12.04 -4.25 -11.02
C GLY A 147 -12.73 -3.08 -10.32
N SER A 148 -12.15 -1.86 -10.32
CA SER A 148 -12.73 -0.70 -9.63
C SER A 148 -13.68 0.10 -10.55
N THR A 149 -14.70 0.71 -9.96
CA THR A 149 -15.58 1.67 -10.64
C THR A 149 -15.35 3.06 -10.08
N ASN A 150 -14.92 3.99 -10.92
CA ASN A 150 -14.67 5.37 -10.53
C ASN A 150 -15.74 6.29 -11.14
N ILE A 151 -16.48 7.01 -10.32
CA ILE A 151 -17.56 7.94 -10.70
C ILE A 151 -17.11 9.36 -10.37
N LEU A 152 -17.00 10.20 -11.39
CA LEU A 152 -16.68 11.61 -11.26
C LEU A 152 -17.80 12.43 -11.91
N LYS A 153 -18.78 12.84 -11.11
CA LYS A 153 -19.91 13.65 -11.58
C LYS A 153 -19.76 15.08 -11.07
N SER A 154 -19.48 15.99 -11.99
CA SER A 154 -19.42 17.43 -11.72
C SER A 154 -20.83 18.02 -11.61
N SER A 155 -20.96 19.18 -10.96
CA SER A 155 -22.26 19.84 -10.89
C SER A 155 -22.69 20.35 -12.26
N THR A 156 -23.99 20.30 -12.50
CA THR A 156 -24.65 20.83 -13.70
C THR A 156 -25.21 22.24 -13.49
N GLY A 157 -24.81 22.90 -12.39
CA GLY A 157 -25.41 24.14 -11.88
C GLY A 157 -25.57 25.26 -12.92
N TYR A 158 -26.28 26.33 -12.56
CA TYR A 158 -26.76 27.41 -13.46
C TYR A 158 -25.70 28.17 -14.31
N SER A 159 -24.41 27.84 -14.20
CA SER A 159 -23.33 28.54 -14.91
C SER A 159 -23.08 28.00 -16.32
N VAL A 160 -22.52 28.84 -17.17
CA VAL A 160 -22.17 28.54 -18.57
C VAL A 160 -21.03 27.52 -18.71
N SER A 161 -20.29 27.26 -17.63
CA SER A 161 -19.18 26.31 -17.62
C SER A 161 -19.67 24.94 -17.14
N LYS A 162 -19.78 24.00 -18.09
CA LYS A 162 -20.09 22.60 -17.82
C LYS A 162 -18.78 21.80 -17.78
N PHE A 163 -18.54 21.08 -16.70
CA PHE A 163 -17.35 20.24 -16.54
C PHE A 163 -17.70 18.77 -16.76
N ALA A 164 -16.79 18.02 -17.39
CA ALA A 164 -17.02 16.63 -17.79
C ALA A 164 -16.76 15.60 -16.65
N GLY A 165 -16.85 15.99 -15.38
CA GLY A 165 -16.39 15.15 -14.26
C GLY A 165 -14.92 15.36 -13.94
N LEU A 166 -14.10 15.38 -14.97
CA LEU A 166 -12.67 15.67 -14.95
C LEU A 166 -12.35 16.91 -15.79
N GLN A 167 -11.52 17.80 -15.26
CA GLN A 167 -11.07 19.04 -15.93
C GLN A 167 -9.56 19.21 -15.78
N LYS A 168 -8.90 19.58 -16.88
CA LYS A 168 -7.48 19.97 -16.91
C LYS A 168 -7.39 21.43 -17.35
N ASP A 169 -6.73 22.26 -16.55
CA ASP A 169 -6.73 23.73 -16.73
C ASP A 169 -5.52 24.27 -17.51
N ASN A 170 -4.58 23.42 -17.90
CA ASN A 170 -3.41 23.83 -18.67
C ASN A 170 -3.11 22.82 -19.80
N GLU A 171 -2.06 23.09 -20.56
CA GLU A 171 -1.64 22.26 -21.71
C GLU A 171 -0.70 21.09 -21.33
N ALA A 172 -0.43 20.87 -20.04
CA ALA A 172 0.42 19.77 -19.61
C ALA A 172 -0.28 18.41 -19.87
N MET A 173 0.53 17.41 -20.18
CA MET A 173 0.05 16.07 -20.55
C MET A 173 -0.79 15.45 -19.43
N LEU A 174 -1.96 14.92 -19.81
CA LEU A 174 -2.79 14.04 -18.99
C LEU A 174 -2.83 12.67 -19.67
N THR A 175 -2.42 11.63 -18.94
CA THR A 175 -2.55 10.24 -19.38
C THR A 175 -3.60 9.54 -18.52
N ILE A 176 -4.48 8.75 -19.13
CA ILE A 176 -5.45 7.90 -18.43
C ILE A 176 -5.25 6.46 -18.89
N ASN A 177 -4.93 5.57 -17.95
CA ASN A 177 -4.67 4.15 -18.20
C ASN A 177 -5.59 3.28 -17.32
N GLY A 178 -5.83 2.04 -17.74
CA GLY A 178 -6.36 0.99 -16.87
C GLY A 178 -5.24 0.09 -16.38
N SER A 179 -5.32 -0.39 -15.15
CA SER A 179 -4.52 -1.54 -14.72
C SER A 179 -5.27 -2.83 -15.07
N PHE A 180 -4.55 -3.81 -15.62
CA PHE A 180 -5.06 -5.15 -15.85
C PHE A 180 -4.11 -6.13 -15.17
N GLU A 181 -4.55 -6.80 -14.11
CA GLU A 181 -3.79 -7.92 -13.56
C GLU A 181 -4.22 -9.21 -14.27
N SER A 182 -3.39 -9.67 -15.22
CA SER A 182 -3.59 -10.98 -15.82
C SER A 182 -3.18 -12.06 -14.82
N TYR A 183 -4.15 -12.74 -14.22
CA TYR A 183 -3.90 -14.01 -13.55
C TYR A 183 -3.67 -15.09 -14.62
N LEU A 184 -2.41 -15.25 -15.05
CA LEU A 184 -1.93 -16.34 -15.92
C LEU A 184 -1.07 -17.32 -15.13
#